data_AF-X1P3A9-F1
#
_entry.id   AF-X1P3A9-F1
#
_cell.length_a   1.000
_cell.length_b   1.000
_cell.length_c   1.000
_cell.angle_alpha   90.00
_cell.angle_beta   90.00
_cell.angle_gamma   90.00
#
_symmetry.space_group_name_H-M   'P 1'
#
loop_
_entity.id
_entity.type
_entity.pdbx_description
1 polymer ?
#
loop_
_entity_poly.entity_id
_entity_poly.type
_entity_poly.pdbx_seq_one_letter_code
_entity_poly.pdbx_strand_id
1 'polypeptide(L)'
;MKKIEVIQNVLEANETIANRNQQLLDRHKVFAINIMSAPGAGKTSLILQTLTRLKGRLNMAVIEGDVASTVDAEKVQSEAKAVVQINTQNMPESCSLIAAMIESALKDMPLDNIDLLLIENVGNL
;
A
#
# COMPACT_ATOMS: atom_id res chain seq x y z
N MET A 1 -26.97 12.35 -17.86
CA MET A 1 -25.96 13.03 -17.01
C MET A 1 -24.60 12.90 -17.69
N LYS A 2 -23.94 14.02 -18.04
CA LYS A 2 -22.56 13.99 -18.55
C LYS A 2 -21.61 13.87 -17.36
N LYS A 3 -20.94 12.72 -17.21
CA LYS A 3 -19.74 12.62 -16.35
C LYS A 3 -18.60 13.37 -17.05
N ILE A 4 -17.94 14.22 -16.28
CA ILE A 4 -17.16 15.37 -16.75
C ILE A 4 -15.71 14.95 -17.02
N GLU A 5 -15.12 15.37 -18.15
CA GLU A 5 -13.74 15.06 -18.61
C GLU A 5 -12.65 15.17 -17.53
N VAL A 6 -12.85 16.06 -16.54
CA VAL A 6 -11.93 16.25 -15.41
C VAL A 6 -11.71 14.95 -14.62
N ILE A 7 -12.75 14.14 -14.40
CA ILE A 7 -12.62 12.86 -13.68
C ILE A 7 -11.75 11.88 -14.49
N GLN A 8 -11.91 11.88 -15.81
CA GLN A 8 -11.14 11.01 -16.70
C GLN A 8 -9.65 11.38 -16.67
N ASN A 9 -9.32 12.68 -16.71
CA ASN A 9 -7.94 13.15 -16.60
C ASN A 9 -7.28 12.77 -15.27
N VAL A 10 -8.01 12.78 -14.15
CA VAL A 10 -7.48 12.37 -12.83
C VAL A 10 -7.19 10.86 -12.80
N LEU A 11 -8.09 10.05 -13.36
CA LEU A 11 -7.88 8.59 -13.46
C LEU A 11 -6.68 8.25 -14.35
N GLU A 12 -6.56 8.91 -15.50
CA GLU A 12 -5.42 8.72 -16.42
C GLU A 12 -4.09 9.15 -15.79
N ALA A 13 -4.08 10.24 -15.03
CA ALA A 13 -2.90 10.67 -14.29
C ALA A 13 -2.50 9.63 -13.22
N ASN A 14 -3.48 9.11 -12.47
CA ASN A 14 -3.24 8.06 -11.47
C ASN A 14 -2.72 6.76 -12.12
N GLU A 15 -3.29 6.34 -13.24
CA GLU A 15 -2.86 5.16 -14.00
C GLU A 15 -1.43 5.32 -14.53
N THR A 16 -1.08 6.51 -14.99
CA THR A 16 0.30 6.83 -15.42
C THR A 16 1.30 6.62 -14.28
N ILE A 17 0.97 7.05 -13.06
CA ILE A 17 1.84 6.87 -11.89
C ILE A 17 1.84 5.41 -11.45
N ALA A 18 0.68 4.74 -11.46
CA ALA A 18 0.58 3.32 -11.12
C ALA A 18 1.48 2.45 -12.01
N ASN A 19 1.52 2.74 -13.31
CA ASN A 19 2.41 2.08 -14.26
C ASN A 19 3.90 2.30 -13.93
N ARG A 20 4.30 3.48 -13.48
CA ARG A 20 5.68 3.74 -13.03
C ARG A 20 6.01 2.97 -11.76
N ASN A 21 5.08 2.91 -10.80
CA ASN A 21 5.23 2.13 -9.59
C ASN A 21 5.40 0.65 -9.92
N GLN A 22 4.59 0.12 -10.83
CA GLN A 22 4.71 -1.26 -11.32
C GLN A 22 6.07 -1.51 -11.97
N GLN A 23 6.51 -0.64 -12.89
CA GLN A 23 7.84 -0.75 -13.49
C GLN A 23 8.98 -0.68 -12.47
N LEU A 24 8.83 0.11 -11.40
CA LEU A 24 9.79 0.17 -10.31
C LEU A 24 9.84 -1.16 -9.55
N LEU A 25 8.68 -1.71 -9.18
CA LEU A 25 8.56 -2.99 -8.49
C LEU A 25 9.10 -4.15 -9.34
N ASP A 26 8.74 -4.20 -10.63
CA ASP A 26 9.20 -5.21 -11.59
C ASP A 26 10.73 -5.21 -11.75
N ARG A 27 11.34 -4.02 -11.82
CA ARG A 27 12.81 -3.89 -11.89
C ARG A 27 13.50 -4.50 -10.67
N HIS A 28 12.90 -4.37 -9.49
CA HIS A 28 13.39 -4.95 -8.24
C HIS A 28 12.86 -6.37 -7.99
N LYS A 29 12.03 -6.92 -8.90
CA LYS A 29 11.36 -8.22 -8.77
C LYS A 29 10.50 -8.36 -7.51
N VAL A 30 9.91 -7.25 -7.06
CA VAL A 30 9.02 -7.21 -5.89
C VAL A 30 7.61 -7.57 -6.33
N PHE A 31 7.03 -8.63 -5.78
CA PHE A 31 5.61 -8.93 -5.96
C PHE A 31 4.77 -8.10 -4.99
N ALA A 32 3.87 -7.26 -5.48
CA ALA A 32 3.04 -6.40 -4.64
C ALA A 32 1.57 -6.84 -4.61
N ILE A 33 0.94 -6.78 -3.44
CA ILE A 33 -0.48 -7.10 -3.22
C ILE A 33 -1.16 -5.92 -2.54
N ASN A 34 -2.19 -5.35 -3.17
CA ASN A 34 -3.08 -4.35 -2.57
C ASN A 34 -4.29 -5.03 -1.94
N ILE A 35 -4.42 -4.92 -0.62
CA ILE A 35 -5.48 -5.54 0.18
C ILE A 35 -6.52 -4.47 0.52
N MET A 36 -7.72 -4.63 -0.04
CA MET A 36 -8.85 -3.72 0.16
C MET A 36 -10.00 -4.46 0.84
N SER A 37 -10.70 -3.80 1.77
CA SER A 37 -11.89 -4.34 2.44
C SER A 37 -12.67 -3.22 3.14
N ALA A 38 -13.81 -3.58 3.73
CA ALA A 38 -14.46 -2.74 4.74
C ALA A 38 -13.60 -2.63 6.01
N PRO A 39 -13.79 -1.59 6.86
CA PRO A 39 -13.20 -1.52 8.20
C PRO A 39 -13.50 -2.78 9.02
N GLY A 40 -12.51 -3.27 9.77
CA GLY A 40 -12.70 -4.42 10.68
C GLY A 40 -12.82 -5.79 10.01
N ALA A 41 -12.72 -5.90 8.68
CA ALA A 41 -12.80 -7.19 7.97
C ALA A 41 -11.56 -8.09 8.13
N GLY A 42 -10.53 -7.64 8.87
CA GLY A 42 -9.37 -8.45 9.23
C GLY A 42 -8.15 -8.35 8.32
N LYS A 43 -7.98 -7.24 7.58
CA LYS A 43 -6.79 -6.99 6.74
C LYS A 43 -5.48 -7.14 7.52
N THR A 44 -5.36 -6.43 8.64
CA THR A 44 -4.17 -6.47 9.49
C THR A 44 -3.91 -7.87 10.03
N SER A 45 -4.96 -8.60 10.43
CA SER A 45 -4.84 -9.99 10.86
C SER A 45 -4.32 -10.91 9.75
N LEU A 46 -4.80 -10.73 8.51
CA LEU A 46 -4.31 -11.46 7.35
C LEU A 46 -2.83 -11.15 7.08
N ILE A 47 -2.43 -9.89 7.14
CA ILE A 47 -1.05 -9.45 6.94
C ILE A 47 -0.14 -10.07 8.02
N LEU A 48 -0.49 -9.94 9.29
CA LEU A 48 0.28 -10.50 10.40
C LEU A 48 0.48 -12.01 10.28
N GLN A 49 -0.59 -12.75 9.93
CA GLN A 49 -0.51 -14.19 9.72
C GLN A 49 0.35 -14.55 8.49
N THR A 50 0.32 -13.72 7.45
CA THR A 50 1.15 -13.90 6.25
C THR A 50 2.62 -13.69 6.58
N LEU A 51 2.95 -12.57 7.26
CA LEU A 51 4.30 -12.26 7.73
C LEU A 51 4.86 -13.39 8.59
N THR A 52 4.08 -13.84 9.58
CA THR A 52 4.50 -14.93 10.49
C THR A 52 4.78 -16.23 9.73
N ARG A 53 3.87 -16.64 8.82
CA ARG A 53 3.97 -17.94 8.14
C ARG A 53 5.02 -17.99 7.04
N LEU A 54 5.40 -16.84 6.49
CA LEU A 54 6.40 -16.72 5.43
C LEU A 54 7.73 -16.17 5.93
N LYS A 55 7.85 -15.92 7.24
CA LYS A 55 9.09 -15.46 7.89
C LYS A 55 10.25 -16.40 7.57
N GLY A 56 11.39 -15.82 7.17
CA GLY A 56 12.59 -16.56 6.77
C GLY A 56 12.51 -17.22 5.39
N ARG A 57 11.35 -17.20 4.72
CA ARG A 57 11.19 -17.67 3.32
C ARG A 57 11.17 -16.52 2.33
N LEU A 58 10.55 -15.40 2.71
CA LEU A 58 10.50 -14.17 1.92
C LEU A 58 10.89 -12.98 2.78
N ASN A 59 11.57 -12.02 2.17
CA ASN A 59 11.74 -10.68 2.71
C ASN A 59 10.48 -9.88 2.41
N MET A 60 9.72 -9.53 3.44
CA MET A 60 8.42 -8.88 3.28
C MET A 60 8.46 -7.44 3.79
N ALA A 61 7.84 -6.52 3.07
CA ALA A 61 7.58 -5.16 3.51
C ALA A 61 6.08 -4.87 3.50
N VAL A 62 5.67 -3.85 4.28
CA VAL A 62 4.28 -3.44 4.39
C VAL A 62 4.15 -1.93 4.15
N ILE A 63 3.16 -1.53 3.35
CA ILE A 63 2.64 -0.16 3.33
C ILE A 63 1.29 -0.18 4.02
N GLU A 64 1.14 0.61 5.07
CA GLU A 64 -0.10 0.74 5.83
C GLU A 64 -0.79 2.07 5.47
N GLY A 65 -2.01 2.00 4.95
CA GLY A 65 -2.85 3.16 4.69
C GLY A 65 -3.96 3.29 5.71
N ASP A 66 -3.90 4.32 6.55
CA ASP A 66 -4.93 4.64 7.53
C ASP A 66 -5.27 6.14 7.50
N VAL A 67 -6.46 6.49 8.00
CA VAL A 67 -6.95 7.87 8.04
C VAL A 67 -6.24 8.70 9.10
N ALA A 68 -5.76 8.11 10.20
CA ALA A 68 -5.07 8.86 11.26
C ALA A 68 -4.17 8.02 12.17
N SER A 69 -4.42 6.71 12.28
CA SER A 69 -3.80 5.84 13.27
C SER A 69 -2.48 5.24 12.78
N THR A 70 -1.54 4.98 13.70
CA THR A 70 -0.31 4.21 13.46
C THR A 70 -0.38 2.80 14.05
N VAL A 71 -1.49 2.45 14.70
CA VAL A 71 -1.65 1.22 15.50
C VAL A 71 -1.39 -0.03 14.66
N ASP A 72 -1.80 -0.05 13.39
CA ASP A 72 -1.62 -1.23 12.54
C ASP A 72 -0.18 -1.34 12.02
N ALA A 73 0.47 -0.22 11.65
CA ALA A 73 1.89 -0.19 11.34
C ALA A 73 2.77 -0.67 12.51
N GLU A 74 2.46 -0.25 13.74
CA GLU A 74 3.17 -0.69 14.95
C GLU A 74 3.06 -2.21 15.16
N LYS A 75 1.91 -2.81 14.87
CA LYS A 75 1.74 -4.28 14.99
C LYS A 75 2.59 -5.04 13.99
N VAL A 76 2.69 -4.56 12.74
CA VAL A 76 3.41 -5.28 11.67
C VAL A 76 4.92 -4.98 11.68
N GLN A 77 5.36 -3.89 12.31
CA GLN A 77 6.77 -3.47 12.35
C GLN A 77 7.72 -4.50 12.96
N SER A 78 7.25 -5.32 13.91
CA SER A 78 8.06 -6.36 14.55
C SER A 78 8.29 -7.59 13.66
N GLU A 79 7.46 -7.79 12.64
CA GLU A 79 7.47 -8.99 11.79
C GLU A 79 7.90 -8.70 10.35
N ALA A 80 7.69 -7.48 9.86
CA ALA A 80 8.09 -7.04 8.53
C ALA A 80 9.53 -6.49 8.51
N LYS A 81 10.18 -6.58 7.34
CA LYS A 81 11.53 -6.05 7.12
C LYS A 81 11.55 -4.52 7.00
N ALA A 82 10.47 -3.95 6.48
CA ALA A 82 10.24 -2.52 6.39
C ALA A 82 8.75 -2.24 6.46
N VAL A 83 8.37 -1.14 7.09
CA VAL A 83 6.98 -0.68 7.17
C VAL A 83 6.96 0.81 6.88
N VAL A 84 6.07 1.24 5.98
CA VAL A 84 5.81 2.66 5.71
C VAL A 84 4.34 2.93 5.99
N GLN A 85 4.08 3.88 6.90
CA GLN A 85 2.73 4.37 7.16
C GLN A 85 2.41 5.52 6.20
N ILE A 86 1.25 5.46 5.57
CA ILE A 86 0.62 6.56 4.87
C ILE A 86 -0.58 6.99 5.71
N ASN A 87 -0.55 8.23 6.18
CA ASN A 87 -1.67 8.85 6.86
C ASN A 87 -2.44 9.71 5.85
N THR A 88 -3.69 9.36 5.59
CA THR A 88 -4.53 10.04 4.60
C THR A 88 -5.35 11.19 5.20
N GLN A 89 -5.16 11.53 6.49
CA GLN A 89 -5.83 12.65 7.13
C GLN A 89 -5.62 13.94 6.34
N ASN A 90 -6.67 14.74 6.20
CA ASN A 90 -6.66 16.04 5.52
C ASN A 90 -6.38 15.96 4.01
N MET A 91 -6.36 14.77 3.41
CA MET A 91 -6.24 14.62 1.96
C MET A 91 -7.62 14.58 1.28
N PRO A 92 -7.77 15.12 0.06
CA PRO A 92 -9.02 15.06 -0.71
C PRO A 92 -9.51 13.62 -0.96
N GLU A 93 -8.56 12.67 -1.00
CA GLU A 93 -8.78 11.25 -1.28
C GLU A 93 -8.63 10.41 0.00
N SER A 94 -8.96 10.98 1.15
CA SER A 94 -8.71 10.37 2.47
C SER A 94 -9.27 8.96 2.66
N CYS A 95 -10.27 8.57 1.87
CA CYS A 95 -10.90 7.25 1.95
C CYS A 95 -10.22 6.16 1.08
N SER A 96 -9.13 6.44 0.37
CA SER A 96 -8.40 5.44 -0.43
C SER A 96 -6.96 5.83 -0.73
N LEU A 97 -6.06 4.85 -0.88
CA LEU A 97 -4.71 5.13 -1.39
C LEU A 97 -4.71 5.33 -2.91
N ILE A 98 -4.00 6.37 -3.38
CA ILE A 98 -3.71 6.59 -4.80
C ILE A 98 -2.25 6.30 -5.14
N ALA A 99 -1.95 6.18 -6.43
CA ALA A 99 -0.64 5.77 -6.92
C ALA A 99 0.48 6.75 -6.51
N ALA A 100 0.21 8.05 -6.40
CA ALA A 100 1.21 9.03 -5.96
C ALA A 100 1.64 8.82 -4.49
N MET A 101 0.70 8.39 -3.63
CA MET A 101 1.02 8.06 -2.23
C MET A 101 1.92 6.82 -2.16
N ILE A 102 1.61 5.80 -2.98
CA ILE A 102 2.45 4.61 -3.11
C ILE A 102 3.82 4.96 -3.68
N GLU A 103 3.90 5.81 -4.70
CA GLU A 103 5.17 6.27 -5.29
C GLU A 103 6.07 6.91 -4.23
N SER A 104 5.48 7.73 -3.35
CA SER A 104 6.21 8.34 -2.24
C SER A 104 6.70 7.28 -1.25
N ALA A 105 5.84 6.36 -0.83
CA ALA A 105 6.21 5.30 0.11
C ALA A 105 7.29 4.36 -0.43
N LEU A 106 7.29 4.08 -1.74
CA LEU A 106 8.30 3.23 -2.38
C LEU A 106 9.71 3.86 -2.35
N LYS A 107 9.85 5.18 -2.24
CA LYS A 107 11.16 5.86 -2.14
C LYS A 107 11.86 5.56 -0.81
N ASP A 108 11.09 5.29 0.23
CA ASP A 108 11.60 4.99 1.57
C ASP A 108 11.77 3.48 1.81
N MET A 109 11.50 2.64 0.79
CA MET A 109 11.61 1.18 0.89
C MET A 109 12.95 0.65 0.34
N PRO A 110 13.57 -0.32 1.02
CA PRO A 110 14.79 -0.98 0.54
C PRO A 110 14.46 -2.08 -0.50
N LEU A 111 13.92 -1.69 -1.65
CA LEU A 111 13.32 -2.60 -2.65
C LEU A 111 14.25 -3.71 -3.14
N ASP A 112 15.57 -3.48 -3.21
CA ASP A 112 16.57 -4.51 -3.59
C ASP A 112 16.56 -5.75 -2.67
N ASN A 113 15.98 -5.62 -1.48
CA ASN A 113 16.00 -6.61 -0.42
C ASN A 113 14.61 -7.10 -0.03
N ILE A 114 13.59 -6.86 -0.85
CA ILE A 114 12.19 -7.23 -0.64
C ILE A 114 11.75 -8.19 -1.76
N ASP A 115 11.07 -9.27 -1.38
CA ASP A 115 10.46 -10.23 -2.32
C ASP A 115 8.95 -9.96 -2.47
N LEU A 116 8.29 -9.57 -1.38
CA LEU A 116 6.85 -9.36 -1.31
C LEU A 116 6.51 -8.05 -0.58
N LEU A 117 5.70 -7.21 -1.22
CA LEU A 117 5.14 -5.99 -0.67
C LEU A 117 3.63 -6.17 -0.42
N LEU A 118 3.20 -6.06 0.84
CA LEU A 118 1.80 -6.04 1.21
C LEU A 118 1.36 -4.60 1.42
N ILE A 119 0.29 -4.16 0.75
CA ILE A 119 -0.26 -2.82 0.88
C ILE A 119 -1.63 -2.98 1.55
N GLU A 120 -1.75 -2.56 2.81
CA GLU A 120 -3.05 -2.44 3.47
C GLU A 120 -3.69 -1.11 3.04
N ASN A 121 -4.79 -1.17 2.30
CA ASN A 121 -5.51 0.03 1.90
C ASN A 121 -6.44 0.51 3.01
N VAL A 122 -6.91 1.76 2.90
CA VAL A 122 -7.91 2.32 3.82
C VAL A 122 -9.18 1.47 3.77
N GLY A 123 -9.74 1.12 4.94
CA GLY A 123 -10.99 0.38 5.01
C GLY A 123 -12.17 1.24 4.53
N ASN A 124 -12.68 1.01 3.32
CA ASN A 124 -13.71 1.87 2.71
C ASN A 124 -14.61 1.13 1.68
N LEU A 125 -14.58 -0.20 1.63
CA LEU A 125 -15.51 -0.97 0.78
C LEU A 125 -16.87 -1.20 1.44
#